data_AF-A0A6A2X8X7-F1
#
_entry.id   AF-A0A6A2X8X7-F1
#
_cell.length_a   1.000
_cell.length_b   1.000
_cell.length_c   1.000
_cell.angle_alpha   90.00
_cell.angle_beta   90.00
_cell.angle_gamma   90.00
#
_symmetry.space_group_name_H-M   'P 1'
#
loop_
_entity.id
_entity.type
_entity.pdbx_description
1 polymer ?
#
loop_
_entity_poly.entity_id
_entity_poly.type
_entity_poly.pdbx_seq_one_letter_code
_entity_poly.pdbx_strand_id
1 'polypeptide(L)'
;MLKEANIFPIVRRGVPGVYMYDIFEREADFPDADMNQLRIAFKLKKDKFHFMSISDSRQGVMPTAEDREAGRSHVLAYKEAVDDKYQYSEESKDNKLHGWILDDDTVGFWVITPSNEFRTGAPHKQELTSHVGPTALSMFVSGHYAGNDMDTFYQKGNPWKKEFGPVFIYLNSASPDQNHGYRDTLWNDAKRQLSEEIGS
;
A
#
# COMPACT_ATOMS: atom_id res chain seq x y z
N MET A 1 12.65 0.69 -21.11
CA MET A 1 13.02 1.44 -19.89
C MET A 1 12.45 2.83 -20.06
N LEU A 2 11.40 3.24 -19.32
CA LEU A 2 10.45 4.35 -19.61
C LEU A 2 11.06 5.72 -19.91
N LYS A 3 10.37 6.55 -20.71
CA LYS A 3 10.79 7.92 -21.05
C LYS A 3 10.59 8.82 -19.84
N GLU A 4 9.42 8.71 -19.22
CA GLU A 4 9.05 9.44 -18.02
C GLU A 4 8.24 8.54 -17.09
N ALA A 5 8.53 8.68 -15.79
CA ALA A 5 7.75 8.15 -14.68
C ALA A 5 7.58 9.31 -13.69
N ASN A 6 6.52 10.09 -13.88
CA ASN A 6 6.28 11.29 -13.10
C ASN A 6 5.20 11.01 -12.07
N ILE A 7 5.51 11.31 -10.80
CA ILE A 7 4.58 11.26 -9.68
C ILE A 7 4.00 12.67 -9.48
N PHE A 8 2.68 12.78 -9.48
CA PHE A 8 1.98 14.06 -9.37
C PHE A 8 1.22 14.14 -8.04
N PRO A 9 1.71 14.93 -7.07
CA PRO A 9 0.96 15.19 -5.85
C PRO A 9 -0.10 16.28 -6.06
N ILE A 10 -1.32 16.05 -5.60
CA ILE A 10 -2.39 17.04 -5.52
C ILE A 10 -2.79 17.22 -4.06
N VAL A 11 -2.75 18.46 -3.57
CA VAL A 11 -3.22 18.84 -2.23
C VAL A 11 -4.48 19.68 -2.37
N ARG A 12 -5.56 19.25 -1.71
CA ARG A 12 -6.83 19.99 -1.66
C ARG A 12 -6.94 20.78 -0.36
N ARG A 13 -7.35 22.04 -0.46
CA ARG A 13 -7.56 22.90 0.73
C ARG A 13 -8.62 22.24 1.64
N GLY A 14 -8.27 22.08 2.92
CA GLY A 14 -9.19 21.53 3.93
C GLY A 14 -9.29 20.00 3.94
N VAL A 15 -8.54 19.31 3.09
CA VAL A 15 -8.47 17.83 3.06
C VAL A 15 -7.11 17.41 3.64
N PRO A 16 -7.06 16.62 4.74
CA PRO A 16 -5.81 16.28 5.41
C PRO A 16 -5.12 15.10 4.71
N GLY A 17 -4.55 15.37 3.54
CA GLY A 17 -3.85 14.35 2.79
C GLY A 17 -3.31 14.83 1.44
N VAL A 18 -2.73 13.90 0.69
CA VAL A 18 -2.22 14.13 -0.66
C VAL A 18 -2.72 13.05 -1.60
N TYR A 19 -3.32 13.45 -2.71
CA TYR A 19 -3.62 12.54 -3.81
C TYR A 19 -2.35 12.36 -4.64
N MET A 20 -2.10 11.14 -5.06
CA MET A 20 -0.94 10.78 -5.85
C MET A 20 -1.40 9.96 -7.04
N TYR A 21 -0.95 10.33 -8.21
CA TYR A 21 -1.11 9.55 -9.43
C TYR A 21 0.18 9.65 -10.24
N ASP A 22 0.42 8.64 -11.06
CA ASP A 22 1.61 8.58 -11.87
C ASP A 22 1.24 8.46 -13.35
N ILE A 23 2.00 9.15 -14.20
CA ILE A 23 1.92 8.97 -15.65
C ILE A 23 3.21 8.31 -16.12
N PHE A 24 3.04 7.17 -16.76
CA PHE A 24 4.12 6.39 -17.34
C PHE A 24 4.02 6.47 -18.86
N GLU A 25 5.14 6.79 -19.51
CA GLU A 25 5.24 6.92 -20.97
C GLU A 25 6.44 6.15 -21.50
N ARG A 26 6.22 5.41 -22.60
CA ARG A 26 7.25 4.71 -23.37
C ARG A 26 7.15 5.12 -24.83
N GLU A 27 8.27 5.49 -25.44
CA GLU A 27 8.36 5.84 -26.86
C GLU A 27 8.70 4.63 -27.73
N ALA A 28 8.48 4.75 -29.05
CA ALA A 28 8.61 3.64 -29.99
C ALA A 28 10.06 3.14 -30.16
N ASP A 29 11.05 4.00 -29.97
CA ASP A 29 12.48 3.68 -30.14
C ASP A 29 13.10 2.98 -28.92
N PHE A 30 12.36 2.87 -27.82
CA PHE A 30 12.84 2.29 -26.57
C PHE A 30 13.11 0.79 -26.71
N PRO A 31 14.20 0.26 -26.10
CA PRO A 31 14.54 -1.16 -26.21
C PRO A 31 13.53 -2.03 -25.46
N ASP A 32 13.52 -3.31 -25.79
CA ASP A 32 12.77 -4.34 -25.08
C ASP A 32 12.97 -4.19 -23.56
N ALA A 33 11.89 -4.31 -22.79
CA ALA A 33 11.96 -4.18 -21.34
C ALA A 33 10.85 -4.95 -20.65
N ASP A 34 11.21 -5.61 -19.55
CA ASP A 34 10.26 -6.16 -18.59
C ASP A 34 9.91 -5.12 -17.53
N MET A 35 8.62 -5.05 -17.19
CA MET A 35 8.13 -4.27 -16.07
C MET A 35 7.50 -5.21 -15.05
N ASN A 36 8.36 -5.76 -14.18
CA ASN A 36 7.98 -6.78 -13.21
C ASN A 36 7.04 -6.24 -12.13
N GLN A 37 7.28 -5.01 -11.67
CA GLN A 37 6.49 -4.40 -10.60
C GLN A 37 6.43 -2.88 -10.75
N LEU A 38 5.26 -2.32 -10.48
CA LEU A 38 5.03 -0.88 -10.34
C LEU A 38 4.20 -0.60 -9.08
N ARG A 39 4.70 0.30 -8.22
CA ARG A 39 4.08 0.66 -6.95
C ARG A 39 4.56 2.00 -6.42
N ILE A 40 3.76 2.60 -5.54
CA ILE A 40 4.21 3.63 -4.59
C ILE A 40 4.49 2.94 -3.25
N ALA A 41 5.58 3.31 -2.58
CA ALA A 41 5.94 2.76 -1.28
C ALA A 41 6.29 3.88 -0.28
N PHE A 42 5.62 3.87 0.86
CA PHE A 42 5.89 4.77 1.97
C PHE A 42 6.58 4.01 3.08
N LYS A 43 7.82 4.39 3.38
CA LYS A 43 8.55 3.90 4.56
C LYS A 43 8.33 4.88 5.70
N LEU A 44 7.51 4.50 6.67
CA LEU A 44 7.23 5.32 7.83
C LEU A 44 8.33 5.15 8.88
N LYS A 45 8.33 6.03 9.89
CA LYS A 45 9.33 6.02 10.96
C LYS A 45 9.17 4.74 11.81
N LYS A 46 10.19 3.87 11.78
CA LYS A 46 10.20 2.55 12.43
C LYS A 46 9.95 2.63 13.94
N ASP A 47 10.48 3.66 14.58
CA ASP A 47 10.43 3.95 16.02
C ASP A 47 9.10 4.58 16.47
N LYS A 48 8.16 4.76 15.54
CA LYS A 48 6.94 5.55 15.74
C LYS A 48 5.69 4.76 15.36
N PHE A 49 5.67 4.18 14.16
CA PHE A 49 4.52 3.46 13.65
C PHE A 49 4.61 1.98 13.98
N HIS A 50 3.76 1.50 14.88
CA HIS A 50 3.81 0.13 15.40
C HIS A 50 2.53 -0.67 15.16
N PHE A 51 1.39 -0.01 15.02
CA PHE A 51 0.12 -0.67 14.83
C PHE A 51 -0.31 -0.60 13.37
N MET A 52 -0.49 -1.74 12.72
CA MET A 52 -0.91 -1.85 11.33
C MET A 52 -2.39 -2.23 11.26
N SER A 53 -3.10 -1.70 10.28
CA SER A 53 -4.46 -2.09 9.96
C SER A 53 -4.64 -2.24 8.46
N ILE A 54 -5.18 -3.38 8.03
CA ILE A 54 -5.43 -3.69 6.62
C ILE A 54 -6.86 -4.16 6.36
N SER A 55 -7.59 -4.57 7.41
CA SER A 55 -9.03 -4.81 7.37
C SER A 55 -9.62 -4.74 8.79
N ASP A 56 -10.95 -4.77 8.94
CA ASP A 56 -11.60 -4.81 10.26
C ASP A 56 -11.14 -5.99 11.13
N SER A 57 -10.75 -7.12 10.52
CA SER A 57 -10.32 -8.33 11.21
C SER A 57 -8.80 -8.53 11.28
N ARG A 58 -8.02 -7.70 10.57
CA ARG A 58 -6.57 -7.81 10.45
C ARG A 58 -5.92 -6.50 10.86
N GLN A 59 -5.81 -6.33 12.16
CA GLN A 59 -5.15 -5.18 12.79
C GLN A 59 -4.32 -5.65 13.98
N GLY A 60 -3.21 -4.99 14.26
CA GLY A 60 -2.41 -5.34 15.41
C GLY A 60 -1.09 -4.60 15.50
N VAL A 61 -0.47 -4.72 16.68
CA VAL A 61 0.92 -4.33 16.88
C VAL A 61 1.80 -5.29 16.09
N MET A 62 2.65 -4.72 15.25
CA MET A 62 3.50 -5.47 14.35
C MET A 62 4.84 -5.82 15.00
N PRO A 63 5.39 -7.02 14.76
CA PRO A 63 6.71 -7.38 15.25
C PRO A 63 7.78 -6.40 14.76
N THR A 64 8.74 -6.12 15.62
CA THR A 64 9.93 -5.34 15.31
C THR A 64 11.04 -6.25 14.76
N ALA A 65 12.12 -5.63 14.26
CA ALA A 65 13.31 -6.40 13.88
C ALA A 65 13.96 -7.09 15.10
N GLU A 66 13.85 -6.50 16.29
CA GLU A 66 14.41 -7.05 17.53
C GLU A 66 13.63 -8.29 18.00
N ASP A 67 12.33 -8.37 17.70
CA ASP A 67 11.51 -9.56 18.01
C ASP A 67 11.95 -10.80 17.23
N ARG A 68 12.74 -10.61 16.16
CA ARG A 68 13.31 -11.69 15.34
C ARG A 68 14.65 -12.21 15.86
N GLU A 69 15.18 -11.67 16.96
CA GLU A 69 16.41 -12.16 17.57
C GLU A 69 16.22 -13.59 18.14
N ALA A 70 17.28 -14.40 18.14
CA ALA A 70 17.21 -15.82 18.50
C ALA A 70 16.71 -16.10 19.93
N GLY A 71 16.71 -15.09 20.82
CA GLY A 71 16.17 -15.17 22.18
C GLY A 71 14.72 -14.69 22.33
N ARG A 72 14.14 -14.10 21.29
CA ARG A 72 12.76 -13.56 21.26
C ARG A 72 11.88 -14.19 20.19
N SER A 73 12.48 -14.96 19.29
CA SER A 73 11.81 -15.69 18.22
C SER A 73 12.01 -17.19 18.37
N HIS A 74 11.13 -17.95 17.72
CA HIS A 74 11.26 -19.38 17.58
C HIS A 74 11.32 -19.74 16.10
N VAL A 75 12.26 -20.61 15.74
CA VAL A 75 12.29 -21.20 14.41
C VAL A 75 11.07 -22.09 14.28
N LEU A 76 10.17 -21.75 13.37
CA LEU A 76 8.98 -22.54 13.11
C LEU A 76 9.34 -23.85 12.40
N ALA A 77 8.52 -24.88 12.60
CA ALA A 77 8.74 -26.21 12.03
C ALA A 77 8.73 -26.23 10.49
N TYR A 78 8.21 -25.18 9.86
CA TYR A 78 8.08 -25.00 8.42
C TYR A 78 8.71 -23.67 7.99
N LYS A 79 9.55 -23.72 6.94
CA LYS A 79 10.39 -22.59 6.48
C LYS A 79 9.60 -21.37 5.96
N GLU A 80 8.31 -21.53 5.65
CA GLU A 80 7.49 -20.50 5.00
C GLU A 80 6.73 -19.59 5.99
N ALA A 81 6.73 -19.90 7.28
CA ALA A 81 6.07 -19.08 8.28
C ALA A 81 6.98 -17.91 8.76
N VAL A 82 7.67 -17.27 7.83
CA VAL A 82 8.40 -16.03 8.11
C VAL A 82 7.41 -14.88 8.02
N ASP A 83 7.48 -13.97 8.97
CA ASP A 83 6.81 -12.67 8.95
C ASP A 83 7.30 -11.87 7.72
N ASP A 84 6.56 -12.04 6.63
CA ASP A 84 6.84 -11.45 5.31
C ASP A 84 5.58 -10.74 4.80
N LYS A 85 5.79 -9.77 3.90
CA LYS A 85 4.78 -8.94 3.26
C LYS A 85 3.61 -9.73 2.66
N TYR A 86 3.83 -10.98 2.26
CA TYR A 86 2.79 -11.85 1.69
C TYR A 86 1.72 -12.27 2.71
N GLN A 87 2.00 -12.20 4.02
CA GLN A 87 0.98 -12.41 5.07
C GLN A 87 -0.04 -11.27 5.16
N TYR A 88 0.31 -10.13 4.56
CA TYR A 88 -0.46 -8.90 4.58
C TYR A 88 -0.99 -8.56 3.18
N SER A 89 -1.15 -9.55 2.31
CA SER A 89 -1.83 -9.35 1.04
C SER A 89 -3.35 -9.24 1.23
N GLU A 90 -4.02 -8.62 0.28
CA GLU A 90 -5.48 -8.56 0.19
C GLU A 90 -5.92 -8.67 -1.27
N GLU A 91 -7.13 -9.20 -1.52
CA GLU A 91 -7.69 -9.20 -2.88
C GLU A 91 -7.86 -7.77 -3.38
N SER A 92 -7.54 -7.50 -4.64
CA SER A 92 -7.60 -6.15 -5.21
C SER A 92 -8.98 -5.48 -5.04
N LYS A 93 -10.06 -6.26 -5.09
CA LYS A 93 -11.43 -5.76 -4.87
C LYS A 93 -11.66 -5.19 -3.46
N ASP A 94 -10.97 -5.74 -2.46
CA ASP A 94 -11.11 -5.42 -1.04
C ASP A 94 -9.96 -4.50 -0.54
N ASN A 95 -8.82 -4.50 -1.24
CA ASN A 95 -7.65 -3.65 -0.99
C ASN A 95 -7.92 -2.18 -1.34
N LYS A 96 -8.75 -1.52 -0.53
CA LYS A 96 -9.15 -0.12 -0.69
C LYS A 96 -8.65 0.81 0.41
N LEU A 97 -8.35 0.28 1.59
CA LEU A 97 -7.88 1.04 2.74
C LEU A 97 -6.96 0.18 3.59
N HIS A 98 -5.75 0.67 3.85
CA HIS A 98 -4.79 0.09 4.77
C HIS A 98 -3.84 1.15 5.27
N GLY A 99 -3.14 0.89 6.37
CA GLY A 99 -2.28 1.89 6.96
C GLY A 99 -1.62 1.50 8.26
N TRP A 100 -1.12 2.52 8.94
CA TRP A 100 -0.37 2.44 10.18
C TRP A 100 -0.80 3.54 11.14
N ILE A 101 -0.73 3.24 12.44
CA ILE A 101 -1.01 4.18 13.52
C ILE A 101 0.29 4.45 14.30
N LEU A 102 0.52 5.73 14.55
CA LEU A 102 1.49 6.28 15.47
C LEU A 102 0.80 6.47 16.82
N ASP A 103 1.09 5.60 17.78
CA ASP A 103 0.39 5.57 19.06
C ASP A 103 0.70 6.81 19.93
N ASP A 104 1.97 7.23 20.00
CA ASP A 104 2.41 8.34 20.86
C ASP A 104 1.71 9.68 20.54
N ASP A 105 1.50 9.96 19.26
CA ASP A 105 0.86 11.19 18.78
C ASP A 105 -0.60 10.94 18.34
N THR A 106 -1.10 9.70 18.46
CA THR A 106 -2.45 9.29 18.05
C THR A 106 -2.82 9.69 16.61
N VAL A 107 -1.90 9.42 15.67
CA VAL A 107 -2.03 9.77 14.25
C VAL A 107 -2.18 8.51 13.40
N GLY A 108 -3.12 8.53 12.46
CA GLY A 108 -3.25 7.52 11.42
C GLY A 108 -2.62 7.95 10.10
N PHE A 109 -1.92 7.02 9.43
CA PHE A 109 -1.43 7.14 8.06
C PHE A 109 -2.13 6.08 7.21
N TRP A 110 -2.88 6.51 6.20
CA TRP A 110 -3.75 5.62 5.43
C TRP A 110 -3.50 5.75 3.94
N VAL A 111 -3.46 4.62 3.24
CA VAL A 111 -3.51 4.54 1.78
C VAL A 111 -4.94 4.20 1.40
N ILE A 112 -5.61 5.12 0.71
CA ILE A 112 -6.96 4.96 0.19
C ILE A 112 -6.88 4.76 -1.32
N THR A 113 -7.49 3.68 -1.82
CA THR A 113 -7.57 3.33 -3.24
C THR A 113 -9.05 3.09 -3.59
N PRO A 114 -9.78 4.12 -4.07
CA PRO A 114 -11.22 4.00 -4.30
C PRO A 114 -11.54 3.17 -5.57
N SER A 115 -10.64 3.18 -6.55
CA SER A 115 -10.77 2.52 -7.86
C SER A 115 -9.69 1.48 -8.10
N ASN A 116 -10.03 0.42 -8.84
CA ASN A 116 -9.12 -0.63 -9.28
C ASN A 116 -8.76 -0.55 -10.77
N GLU A 117 -9.23 0.47 -11.49
CA GLU A 117 -9.10 0.55 -12.96
C GLU A 117 -7.65 0.54 -13.47
N PHE A 118 -6.73 1.01 -12.64
CA PHE A 118 -5.30 1.05 -12.97
C PHE A 118 -4.55 -0.22 -12.57
N ARG A 119 -5.14 -1.10 -11.74
CA ARG A 119 -4.51 -2.34 -11.27
C ARG A 119 -4.60 -3.46 -12.30
N THR A 120 -3.57 -4.30 -12.36
CA THR A 120 -3.55 -5.51 -13.20
C THR A 120 -4.12 -6.73 -12.46
N GLY A 121 -4.71 -7.69 -13.17
CA GLY A 121 -4.97 -9.03 -12.66
C GLY A 121 -6.35 -9.32 -12.08
N ALA A 122 -7.33 -8.45 -12.37
CA ALA A 122 -8.74 -8.65 -12.03
C ALA A 122 -9.04 -8.61 -10.50
N PRO A 123 -10.32 -8.59 -10.08
CA PRO A 123 -10.74 -8.32 -8.70
C PRO A 123 -10.14 -9.26 -7.63
N HIS A 124 -9.90 -10.53 -7.97
CA HIS A 124 -9.44 -11.56 -7.04
C HIS A 124 -7.91 -11.70 -6.95
N LYS A 125 -7.15 -10.93 -7.73
CA LYS A 125 -5.69 -10.96 -7.59
C LYS A 125 -5.29 -10.42 -6.22
N GLN A 126 -4.52 -11.23 -5.51
CA GLN A 126 -3.86 -10.87 -4.28
C GLN A 126 -2.75 -9.85 -4.56
N GLU A 127 -2.74 -8.79 -3.78
CA GLU A 127 -1.68 -7.79 -3.81
C GLU A 127 -1.26 -7.36 -2.42
N LEU A 128 -0.02 -6.87 -2.33
CA LEU A 128 0.56 -6.43 -1.07
C LEU A 128 -0.10 -5.12 -0.60
N THR A 129 -0.30 -5.01 0.72
CA THR A 129 -0.84 -3.81 1.38
C THR A 129 0.26 -3.12 2.22
N SER A 130 0.26 -3.32 3.53
CA SER A 130 1.31 -2.91 4.47
C SER A 130 2.21 -4.08 4.84
N HIS A 131 3.41 -3.84 5.36
CA HIS A 131 4.28 -4.91 5.91
C HIS A 131 5.24 -4.42 6.99
N VAL A 132 5.81 -5.36 7.75
CA VAL A 132 6.78 -5.08 8.84
C VAL A 132 7.94 -4.19 8.39
N GLY A 133 8.31 -3.25 9.26
CA GLY A 133 9.22 -2.14 8.93
C GLY A 133 8.42 -0.94 8.43
N PRO A 134 7.50 -0.43 9.26
CA PRO A 134 6.21 0.17 8.92
C PRO A 134 6.15 0.74 7.51
N THR A 135 5.84 -0.13 6.55
CA THR A 135 5.77 0.22 5.14
C THR A 135 4.34 0.08 4.66
N ALA A 136 3.85 1.07 3.93
CA ALA A 136 2.58 1.01 3.21
C ALA A 136 2.84 1.02 1.70
N LEU A 137 2.25 0.07 0.99
CA LEU A 137 2.42 -0.09 -0.46
C LEU A 137 1.11 0.22 -1.18
N SER A 138 1.21 0.86 -2.34
CA SER A 138 0.12 0.89 -3.32
C SER A 138 0.60 0.22 -4.58
N MET A 139 0.13 -1.01 -4.82
CA MET A 139 0.52 -1.85 -5.95
C MET A 139 -0.33 -1.52 -7.18
N PHE A 140 0.32 -1.29 -8.32
CA PHE A 140 -0.32 -1.02 -9.62
C PHE A 140 -0.15 -2.19 -10.58
N VAL A 141 1.08 -2.70 -10.68
CA VAL A 141 1.44 -3.84 -11.52
C VAL A 141 2.34 -4.77 -10.72
N SER A 142 2.09 -6.07 -10.76
CA SER A 142 3.05 -7.08 -10.30
C SER A 142 2.71 -8.49 -10.78
N GLY A 143 3.73 -9.34 -10.88
CA GLY A 143 3.57 -10.80 -10.99
C GLY A 143 3.20 -11.53 -9.69
N HIS A 144 2.90 -10.82 -8.57
CA HIS A 144 2.54 -11.49 -7.31
C HIS A 144 1.33 -12.41 -7.49
N TYR A 145 1.46 -13.67 -7.06
CA TYR A 145 0.41 -14.71 -7.11
C TYR A 145 -0.06 -15.11 -8.51
N ALA A 146 0.61 -14.64 -9.57
CA ALA A 146 0.28 -14.99 -10.95
C ALA A 146 1.51 -15.39 -11.79
N GLY A 147 2.72 -15.11 -11.32
CA GLY A 147 3.96 -15.45 -12.02
C GLY A 147 4.20 -14.57 -13.26
N ASN A 148 5.16 -15.00 -14.08
CA ASN A 148 5.65 -14.23 -15.21
C ASN A 148 4.61 -14.06 -16.33
N ASP A 149 3.54 -14.87 -16.35
CA ASP A 149 2.46 -14.75 -17.34
C ASP A 149 1.69 -13.42 -17.21
N MET A 150 1.77 -12.79 -16.02
CA MET A 150 1.21 -11.46 -15.76
C MET A 150 2.26 -10.34 -15.80
N ASP A 151 3.55 -10.67 -15.98
CA ASP A 151 4.57 -9.64 -16.14
C ASP A 151 4.41 -8.95 -17.48
N THR A 152 4.64 -7.64 -17.48
CA THR A 152 4.44 -6.85 -18.70
C THR A 152 5.75 -6.74 -19.47
N PHE A 153 5.87 -7.49 -20.56
CA PHE A 153 6.95 -7.35 -21.53
C PHE A 153 6.60 -6.32 -22.59
N TYR A 154 7.47 -5.33 -22.76
CA TYR A 154 7.33 -4.30 -23.79
C TYR A 154 8.38 -4.48 -24.88
N GLN A 155 7.93 -4.93 -26.04
CA GLN A 155 8.75 -4.96 -27.25
C GLN A 155 9.08 -3.54 -27.74
N LYS A 156 10.27 -3.37 -28.34
CA LYS A 156 10.63 -2.19 -29.11
C LYS A 156 9.61 -1.96 -30.23
N GLY A 157 9.29 -0.70 -30.50
CA GLY A 157 8.29 -0.31 -31.50
C GLY A 157 6.88 -0.15 -30.95
N ASN A 158 6.63 -0.51 -29.69
CA ASN A 158 5.31 -0.39 -29.04
C ASN A 158 5.29 0.78 -28.05
N PRO A 159 4.96 2.01 -28.49
CA PRO A 159 4.77 3.14 -27.60
C PRO A 159 3.48 2.98 -26.80
N TRP A 160 3.48 3.51 -25.57
CA TRP A 160 2.27 3.58 -24.76
C TRP A 160 2.38 4.69 -23.73
N LYS A 161 1.21 5.12 -23.26
CA LYS A 161 1.06 6.07 -22.15
C LYS A 161 -0.07 5.60 -21.27
N LYS A 162 0.17 5.50 -19.96
CA LYS A 162 -0.83 5.06 -18.99
C LYS A 162 -0.75 5.89 -17.71
N GLU A 163 -1.92 6.21 -17.18
CA GLU A 163 -2.09 6.81 -15.87
C GLU A 163 -2.37 5.73 -14.82
N PHE A 164 -1.77 5.88 -13.64
CA PHE A 164 -1.96 5.01 -12.48
C PHE A 164 -2.39 5.84 -11.28
N GLY A 165 -3.49 5.46 -10.64
CA GLY A 165 -4.12 6.23 -9.57
C GLY A 165 -5.43 6.91 -10.01
N PRO A 166 -5.90 7.91 -9.26
CA PRO A 166 -5.27 8.43 -8.05
C PRO A 166 -5.38 7.47 -6.86
N VAL A 167 -4.35 7.49 -6.02
CA VAL A 167 -4.38 6.96 -4.65
C VAL A 167 -4.33 8.12 -3.69
N PHE A 168 -5.06 8.04 -2.58
CA PHE A 168 -5.15 9.12 -1.61
C PHE A 168 -4.43 8.73 -0.32
N ILE A 169 -3.42 9.52 0.05
CA ILE A 169 -2.71 9.37 1.31
C ILE A 169 -3.40 10.26 2.34
N TYR A 170 -4.20 9.63 3.20
CA TYR A 170 -5.02 10.30 4.19
C TYR A 170 -4.36 10.27 5.57
N LEU A 171 -4.43 11.40 6.26
CA LEU A 171 -3.93 11.57 7.63
C LEU A 171 -5.08 12.02 8.52
N ASN A 172 -5.19 11.40 9.69
CA ASN A 172 -6.10 11.84 10.73
C ASN A 172 -5.47 11.72 12.12
N SER A 173 -6.08 12.38 13.09
CA SER A 173 -5.66 12.37 14.49
C SER A 173 -6.88 12.18 15.39
N ALA A 174 -6.68 11.58 16.55
CA ALA A 174 -7.70 11.40 17.57
C ALA A 174 -7.22 11.92 18.92
N SER A 175 -8.12 12.04 19.89
CA SER A 175 -7.70 12.31 21.27
C SER A 175 -7.14 11.04 21.90
N PRO A 176 -6.05 11.11 22.69
CA PRO A 176 -5.53 9.95 23.40
C PRO A 176 -6.54 9.43 24.42
N ASP A 177 -6.53 8.11 24.57
CA ASP A 177 -7.37 7.36 25.51
C ASP A 177 -6.54 6.23 26.13
N GLN A 178 -6.75 5.98 27.43
CA GLN A 178 -6.00 4.99 28.20
C GLN A 178 -6.23 3.56 27.70
N ASN A 179 -7.39 3.28 27.08
CA ASN A 179 -7.72 1.95 26.55
C ASN A 179 -7.37 1.79 25.07
N HIS A 180 -6.60 2.72 24.49
CA HIS A 180 -6.29 2.76 23.07
C HIS A 180 -7.51 2.86 22.13
N GLY A 181 -8.66 3.36 22.62
CA GLY A 181 -9.87 3.55 21.80
C GLY A 181 -9.69 4.57 20.65
N TYR A 182 -8.62 5.36 20.69
CA TYR A 182 -8.22 6.21 19.58
C TYR A 182 -7.92 5.42 18.30
N ARG A 183 -7.47 4.15 18.39
CA ARG A 183 -7.17 3.32 17.21
C ARG A 183 -8.43 3.05 16.39
N ASP A 184 -9.52 2.67 17.06
CA ASP A 184 -10.84 2.47 16.43
C ASP A 184 -11.38 3.78 15.85
N THR A 185 -11.16 4.90 16.56
CA THR A 185 -11.57 6.22 16.08
C THR A 185 -10.86 6.58 14.77
N LEU A 186 -9.53 6.41 14.73
CA LEU A 186 -8.71 6.68 13.53
C LEU A 186 -9.12 5.78 12.36
N TRP A 187 -9.33 4.49 12.62
CA TRP A 187 -9.73 3.53 11.59
C TRP A 187 -11.13 3.81 11.03
N ASN A 188 -12.11 4.07 11.90
CA ASN A 188 -13.49 4.35 11.47
C ASN A 188 -13.58 5.67 10.70
N ASP A 189 -12.79 6.69 11.07
CA ASP A 189 -12.71 7.92 10.30
C ASP A 189 -12.02 7.71 8.94
N ALA A 190 -10.99 6.86 8.85
CA ALA A 190 -10.40 6.49 7.56
C ALA A 190 -11.40 5.74 6.66
N LYS A 191 -12.26 4.88 7.23
CA LYS A 191 -13.38 4.24 6.49
C LYS A 191 -14.44 5.24 6.03
N ARG A 192 -14.77 6.23 6.85
CA ARG A 192 -15.64 7.36 6.46
C ARG A 192 -15.02 8.08 5.26
N GLN A 193 -13.73 8.42 5.33
CA GLN A 193 -13.03 9.08 4.22
C GLN A 193 -13.03 8.23 2.95
N LEU A 194 -12.75 6.92 3.04
CA LEU A 194 -12.84 6.01 1.90
C LEU A 194 -14.23 6.06 1.23
N SER A 195 -15.30 6.12 2.04
CA SER A 195 -16.66 6.19 1.51
C SER A 195 -16.92 7.48 0.73
N GLU A 196 -16.33 8.59 1.16
CA GLU A 196 -16.37 9.88 0.43
C GLU A 196 -15.60 9.81 -0.89
N GLU A 197 -14.39 9.22 -0.90
CA GLU A 197 -13.59 9.07 -2.13
C GLU A 197 -14.23 8.10 -3.14
N ILE A 198 -15.03 7.13 -2.70
CA ILE A 198 -15.80 6.25 -3.60
C ILE A 198 -16.96 7.02 -4.26
N GLY A 199 -17.52 8.01 -3.58
CA GLY A 199 -18.67 8.78 -4.05
C GLY A 199 -18.32 10.05 -4.84
N SER A 200 -17.03 10.40 -4.94
CA SER A 200 -16.54 11.65 -5.54
C SER A 200 -16.37 11.62 -7.05
#